data_AF-A0A8J2VUL8-F1
#
_entry.id   AF-A0A8J2VUL8-F1
#
_cell.length_a   1.000
_cell.length_b   1.000
_cell.length_c   1.000
_cell.angle_alpha   90.00
_cell.angle_beta   90.00
_cell.angle_gamma   90.00
#
_symmetry.space_group_name_H-M   'P 1'
#
loop_
_entity.id
_entity.type
_entity.pdbx_description
1 polymer ?
#
loop_
_entity_poly.entity_id
_entity_poly.type
_entity_poly.pdbx_seq_one_letter_code
_entity_poly.pdbx_strand_id
1 'polypeptide(L)'
;MQDYSKEDVLKIYSNWESYFHKVDDIYRWQPNPGNSDTCLVSVAINPRNFEDSFISWCPVANMCYKILTEGNDFGYALCHRIIILAMATIGQGCAIVSDTKDEGLKNKLCKMAYEEATYIVYHDLALADLLFEIICVCASAGKAQFLRRTWLLRLLAFQYVDGCFGYYDVETKLCNSHTTALASAAYSAAVRYIVQEFY
;
A
#
# COMPACT_ATOMS: atom_id res chain seq x y z
N MET A 1 7.87 -6.05 -15.84
CA MET A 1 7.42 -7.18 -14.99
C MET A 1 6.45 -7.99 -15.82
N GLN A 2 6.57 -9.32 -15.86
CA GLN A 2 5.71 -10.19 -16.68
C GLN A 2 4.32 -10.27 -16.03
N ASP A 3 3.24 -10.10 -16.79
CA ASP A 3 1.88 -10.34 -16.30
C ASP A 3 1.72 -11.84 -16.04
N TYR A 4 1.49 -12.22 -14.79
CA TYR A 4 1.27 -13.62 -14.40
C TYR A 4 -0.10 -14.09 -14.92
N SER A 5 -0.18 -15.36 -15.33
CA SER A 5 -1.47 -15.95 -15.68
C SER A 5 -2.34 -16.10 -14.42
N LYS A 6 -3.66 -16.24 -14.62
CA LYS A 6 -4.59 -16.50 -13.51
C LYS A 6 -4.18 -17.75 -12.74
N GLU A 7 -3.78 -18.80 -13.44
CA GLU A 7 -3.35 -20.07 -12.86
C GLU A 7 -2.07 -19.94 -12.03
N ASP A 8 -1.14 -19.07 -12.42
CA ASP A 8 0.09 -18.84 -11.66
C ASP A 8 -0.19 -18.11 -10.35
N VAL A 9 -1.01 -17.05 -10.38
CA VAL A 9 -1.39 -16.30 -9.18
C VAL A 9 -2.20 -17.17 -8.20
N LEU A 10 -3.12 -18.00 -8.71
CA LEU A 10 -3.90 -18.93 -7.88
C LEU A 10 -3.05 -20.02 -7.19
N LYS A 11 -1.86 -20.33 -7.71
CA LYS A 11 -0.93 -21.27 -7.06
C LYS A 11 -0.13 -20.62 -5.93
N ILE A 12 0.09 -19.30 -5.99
CA ILE A 12 0.88 -18.57 -5.00
C ILE A 12 0.08 -18.44 -3.69
N TYR A 13 -1.20 -18.12 -3.79
CA TYR A 13 -2.07 -17.92 -2.64
C TYR A 13 -2.80 -19.22 -2.27
N SER A 14 -3.07 -19.41 -0.96
CA SER A 14 -3.98 -20.47 -0.50
C SER A 14 -5.39 -20.26 -1.08
N ASN A 15 -6.30 -21.23 -0.88
CA ASN A 15 -7.70 -21.02 -1.26
C ASN A 15 -8.24 -19.68 -0.72
N TRP A 16 -9.20 -19.10 -1.45
CA TRP A 16 -9.71 -17.75 -1.20
C TRP A 16 -10.16 -17.53 0.24
N GLU A 17 -10.93 -18.47 0.80
CA GLU A 17 -11.46 -18.38 2.17
C GLU A 17 -10.32 -18.30 3.20
N SER A 18 -9.31 -19.14 3.08
CA SER A 18 -8.14 -19.10 3.97
C SER A 18 -7.34 -17.81 3.82
N TYR A 19 -7.20 -17.30 2.60
CA TYR A 19 -6.55 -16.01 2.36
C TYR A 19 -7.34 -14.86 2.96
N PHE A 20 -8.65 -14.82 2.73
CA PHE A 20 -9.57 -13.81 3.26
C PHE A 20 -9.51 -13.76 4.79
N HIS A 21 -9.60 -14.91 5.46
CA HIS A 21 -9.47 -14.99 6.92
C HIS A 21 -8.12 -14.52 7.45
N LYS A 22 -7.03 -14.74 6.69
CA LYS A 22 -5.74 -14.19 7.07
C LYS A 22 -5.75 -12.68 6.96
N VAL A 23 -6.25 -12.11 5.87
CA VAL A 23 -6.29 -10.65 5.69
C VAL A 23 -7.14 -9.97 6.77
N ASP A 24 -8.26 -10.58 7.16
CA ASP A 24 -9.19 -10.03 8.17
C ASP A 24 -8.60 -10.01 9.59
N ASP A 25 -7.70 -10.93 9.93
CA ASP A 25 -7.02 -11.01 11.24
C ASP A 25 -5.84 -10.03 11.34
N ILE A 26 -6.11 -8.72 11.19
CA ILE A 26 -5.10 -7.66 11.07
C ILE A 26 -4.18 -7.53 12.29
N TYR A 27 -4.62 -7.97 13.47
CA TYR A 27 -3.84 -7.84 14.70
C TYR A 27 -2.79 -8.94 14.88
N ARG A 28 -2.95 -10.06 14.17
CA ARG A 28 -2.04 -11.20 14.23
C ARG A 28 -0.74 -10.97 13.44
N TRP A 29 -0.80 -10.20 12.37
CA TRP A 29 0.31 -10.04 11.44
C TRP A 29 1.16 -8.83 11.77
N GLN A 30 2.38 -8.80 11.25
CA GLN A 30 3.37 -7.77 11.53
C GLN A 30 3.75 -7.00 10.27
N PRO A 31 3.65 -5.66 10.25
CA PRO A 31 3.11 -4.82 11.31
C PRO A 31 1.59 -4.99 11.47
N ASN A 32 1.13 -5.05 12.71
CA ASN A 32 -0.27 -4.79 13.04
C ASN A 32 -0.48 -3.26 13.15
N PRO A 33 -1.72 -2.76 13.28
CA PRO A 33 -1.97 -1.31 13.30
C PRO A 33 -1.13 -0.54 14.33
N GLY A 34 -1.08 -1.00 15.58
CA GLY A 34 -0.32 -0.31 16.64
C GLY A 34 1.19 -0.28 16.38
N ASN A 35 1.74 -1.39 15.87
CA ASN A 35 3.16 -1.44 15.50
C ASN A 35 3.47 -0.58 14.28
N SER A 36 2.56 -0.52 13.30
CA SER A 36 2.68 0.39 12.17
C SER A 36 2.73 1.84 12.66
N ASP A 37 1.76 2.27 13.47
CA ASP A 37 1.69 3.64 13.98
C ASP A 37 2.96 4.02 14.74
N THR A 38 3.44 3.11 15.59
CA THR A 38 4.71 3.29 16.31
C THR A 38 5.87 3.53 15.36
N CYS A 39 5.93 2.78 14.26
CA CYS A 39 7.00 2.94 13.27
C CYS A 39 6.86 4.19 12.42
N LEU A 40 5.64 4.58 12.04
CA LEU A 40 5.40 5.84 11.34
C LEU A 40 5.77 7.04 12.21
N VAL A 41 5.42 7.02 13.50
CA VAL A 41 5.86 8.05 14.46
C VAL A 41 7.38 8.04 14.59
N SER A 42 8.00 6.87 14.71
CA SER A 42 9.45 6.76 14.81
C SER A 42 10.19 7.31 13.58
N VAL A 43 9.59 7.25 12.40
CA VAL A 43 10.11 7.93 11.20
C VAL A 43 9.82 9.42 11.26
N ALA A 44 8.59 9.81 11.62
CA ALA A 44 8.10 11.18 11.55
C ALA A 44 8.84 12.19 12.46
N ILE A 45 9.44 11.71 13.57
CA ILE A 45 10.23 12.55 14.48
C ILE A 45 11.61 12.92 13.95
N ASN A 46 12.06 12.30 12.85
CA ASN A 46 13.33 12.66 12.23
C ASN A 46 13.23 14.01 11.50
N PRO A 47 14.34 14.77 11.40
CA PRO A 47 14.38 15.98 10.58
C PRO A 47 14.08 15.69 9.11
N ARG A 48 13.43 16.64 8.44
CA ARG A 48 13.24 16.61 6.98
C ARG A 48 14.54 17.03 6.30
N ASN A 49 15.10 16.14 5.50
CA ASN A 49 16.41 16.33 4.87
C ASN A 49 16.25 16.39 3.34
N PHE A 50 15.62 17.48 2.86
CA PHE A 50 15.42 17.72 1.41
C PHE A 50 16.45 18.69 0.81
N GLU A 51 17.30 19.31 1.63
CA GLU A 51 18.28 20.31 1.19
C GLU A 51 19.69 19.73 0.97
N ASP A 52 19.99 18.57 1.55
CA ASP A 52 21.30 17.92 1.43
C ASP A 52 21.37 17.01 0.19
N SER A 53 22.49 17.06 -0.53
CA SER A 53 22.77 16.19 -1.69
C SER A 53 23.00 14.72 -1.32
N PHE A 54 23.01 14.40 -0.02
CA PHE A 54 23.20 13.06 0.51
C PHE A 54 21.96 12.61 1.28
N ILE A 55 21.45 11.42 0.96
CA ILE A 55 20.33 10.83 1.69
C ILE A 55 20.78 10.61 3.13
N SER A 56 20.11 11.30 4.04
CA SER A 56 20.29 11.17 5.48
C SER A 56 19.79 9.82 6.00
N TRP A 57 20.24 9.43 7.19
CA TRP A 57 19.76 8.23 7.86
C TRP A 57 18.66 8.58 8.88
N CYS A 58 17.55 7.84 8.86
CA CYS A 58 16.47 7.93 9.84
C CYS A 58 16.65 6.88 10.93
N PRO A 59 17.15 7.24 12.13
CA PRO A 59 17.06 6.36 13.27
C PRO A 59 15.60 6.01 13.55
N VAL A 60 15.34 4.71 13.68
CA VAL A 60 14.05 4.18 14.10
C VAL A 60 14.22 3.20 15.25
N ALA A 61 13.13 2.97 16.00
CA ALA A 61 13.12 1.92 17.02
C ALA A 61 13.50 0.56 16.42
N ASN A 62 14.27 -0.25 17.17
CA ASN A 62 14.75 -1.56 16.70
C ASN A 62 13.61 -2.49 16.25
N MET A 63 12.42 -2.38 16.87
CA MET A 63 11.24 -3.12 16.43
C MET A 63 10.84 -2.79 14.99
N CYS A 64 11.00 -1.53 14.56
CA CYS A 64 10.62 -1.07 13.23
C CYS A 64 11.58 -1.57 12.17
N TYR A 65 12.87 -1.62 12.50
CA TYR A 65 13.85 -2.29 11.65
C TYR A 65 13.45 -3.76 11.41
N LYS A 66 13.13 -4.51 12.48
CA LYS A 66 12.70 -5.91 12.36
C LYS A 66 11.41 -6.07 11.58
N ILE A 67 10.41 -5.22 11.82
CA ILE A 67 9.15 -5.22 11.06
C ILE A 67 9.42 -5.01 9.56
N LEU A 68 10.32 -4.09 9.22
CA LEU A 68 10.67 -3.84 7.83
C LEU A 68 11.39 -5.04 7.19
N THR A 69 12.30 -5.70 7.91
CA THR A 69 13.11 -6.79 7.34
C THR A 69 12.44 -8.17 7.40
N GLU A 70 11.64 -8.42 8.43
CA GLU A 70 11.12 -9.75 8.82
C GLU A 70 9.58 -9.79 8.96
N GLY A 71 8.90 -8.67 8.71
CA GLY A 71 7.43 -8.61 8.78
C GLY A 71 6.73 -9.52 7.75
N ASN A 72 5.42 -9.64 7.92
CA ASN A 72 4.58 -10.36 6.99
C ASN A 72 4.53 -9.66 5.62
N ASP A 73 4.36 -10.49 4.61
CA ASP A 73 4.59 -10.22 3.20
C ASP A 73 3.25 -10.28 2.41
N PHE A 74 2.12 -10.09 3.08
CA PHE A 74 0.78 -10.05 2.47
C PHE A 74 -0.15 -9.05 3.19
N GLY A 75 -1.26 -8.69 2.55
CA GLY A 75 -2.36 -7.92 3.11
C GLY A 75 -1.95 -6.53 3.61
N TYR A 76 -2.63 -6.06 4.65
CA TYR A 76 -2.33 -4.78 5.29
C TYR A 76 -0.89 -4.71 5.83
N ALA A 77 -0.36 -5.80 6.38
CA ALA A 77 1.02 -5.84 6.85
C ALA A 77 2.03 -5.55 5.73
N LEU A 78 1.82 -6.10 4.53
CA LEU A 78 2.63 -5.79 3.35
C LEU A 78 2.58 -4.31 2.99
N CYS A 79 1.36 -3.75 2.87
CA CYS A 79 1.16 -2.35 2.53
C CYS A 79 1.82 -1.42 3.55
N HIS A 80 1.64 -1.68 4.83
CA HIS A 80 2.19 -0.85 5.89
C HIS A 80 3.73 -0.84 5.92
N ARG A 81 4.40 -1.93 5.55
CA ARG A 81 5.87 -1.92 5.36
C ARG A 81 6.29 -0.99 4.21
N ILE A 82 5.51 -0.95 3.13
CA ILE A 82 5.72 -0.03 2.02
C ILE A 82 5.47 1.42 2.47
N ILE A 83 4.41 1.67 3.25
CA ILE A 83 4.09 3.01 3.79
C ILE A 83 5.23 3.52 4.68
N ILE A 84 5.79 2.69 5.56
CA ILE A 84 6.91 3.08 6.42
C ILE A 84 8.13 3.50 5.59
N LEU A 85 8.49 2.73 4.56
CA LEU A 85 9.57 3.08 3.64
C LEU A 85 9.28 4.35 2.84
N ALA A 86 8.03 4.53 2.39
CA ALA A 86 7.59 5.72 1.68
C ALA A 86 7.64 6.97 2.58
N MET A 87 7.25 6.86 3.85
CA MET A 87 7.30 7.96 4.80
C MET A 87 8.75 8.41 5.07
N ALA A 88 9.69 7.47 5.15
CA ALA A 88 11.11 7.80 5.30
C ALA A 88 11.65 8.52 4.05
N THR A 89 11.45 7.91 2.88
CA THR A 89 12.04 8.40 1.63
C THR A 89 11.37 9.67 1.10
N ILE A 90 10.03 9.68 1.01
CA ILE A 90 9.26 10.80 0.45
C ILE A 90 8.93 11.84 1.53
N GLY A 91 8.60 11.39 2.75
CA GLY A 91 8.16 12.27 3.82
C GLY A 91 9.30 12.98 4.55
N GLN A 92 10.45 12.32 4.72
CA GLN A 92 11.58 12.83 5.49
C GLN A 92 12.88 12.98 4.69
N GLY A 93 12.99 12.44 3.47
CA GLY A 93 14.22 12.52 2.68
C GLY A 93 15.37 11.70 3.28
N CYS A 94 15.05 10.55 3.89
CA CYS A 94 16.02 9.69 4.57
C CYS A 94 15.83 8.21 4.23
N ALA A 95 16.84 7.40 4.56
CA ALA A 95 16.77 5.95 4.54
C ALA A 95 16.78 5.37 5.96
N ILE A 96 16.06 4.28 6.18
CA ILE A 96 16.00 3.55 7.44
C ILE A 96 17.14 2.53 7.54
N VAL A 97 17.34 1.69 6.50
CA VAL A 97 18.45 0.74 6.47
C VAL A 97 19.60 1.32 5.66
N SER A 98 19.32 1.67 4.41
CA SER A 98 20.20 2.38 3.48
C SER A 98 19.40 2.60 2.20
N ASP A 99 19.69 3.66 1.45
CA ASP A 99 18.94 3.99 0.22
C ASP A 99 18.75 2.78 -0.72
N THR A 100 19.83 2.07 -1.03
CA THR A 100 19.78 0.90 -1.92
C THR A 100 18.97 -0.28 -1.37
N LYS A 101 19.08 -0.58 -0.06
CA LYS A 101 18.31 -1.67 0.57
C LYS A 101 16.84 -1.32 0.72
N ASP A 102 16.54 -0.07 1.06
CA ASP A 102 15.17 0.41 1.22
C ASP A 102 14.45 0.41 -0.13
N GLU A 103 15.10 0.90 -1.18
CA GLU A 103 14.59 0.83 -2.55
C GLU A 103 14.43 -0.62 -3.03
N GLY A 104 15.43 -1.47 -2.78
CA GLY A 104 15.35 -2.91 -3.10
C GLY A 104 14.19 -3.61 -2.39
N LEU A 105 13.99 -3.32 -1.11
CA LEU A 105 12.89 -3.86 -0.31
C LEU A 105 11.54 -3.35 -0.81
N LYS A 106 11.39 -2.03 -1.04
CA LYS A 106 10.17 -1.43 -1.61
C LYS A 106 9.81 -2.07 -2.95
N ASN A 107 10.80 -2.31 -3.82
CA ASN A 107 10.59 -3.00 -5.10
C ASN A 107 10.13 -4.44 -4.93
N LYS A 108 10.75 -5.19 -4.02
CA LYS A 108 10.32 -6.56 -3.70
C LYS A 108 8.88 -6.57 -3.18
N LEU A 109 8.55 -5.72 -2.21
CA LEU A 109 7.23 -5.66 -1.59
C LEU A 109 6.15 -5.25 -2.60
N CYS A 110 6.41 -4.24 -3.44
CA CYS A 110 5.46 -3.87 -4.48
C CYS A 110 5.31 -4.94 -5.57
N LYS A 111 6.32 -5.77 -5.84
CA LYS A 111 6.12 -6.94 -6.71
C LYS A 111 5.10 -7.90 -6.10
N MET A 112 5.26 -8.23 -4.81
CA MET A 112 4.35 -9.12 -4.09
C MET A 112 2.93 -8.52 -4.01
N ALA A 113 2.83 -7.22 -3.77
CA ALA A 113 1.55 -6.52 -3.73
C ALA A 113 0.84 -6.54 -5.09
N TYR A 114 1.57 -6.57 -6.21
CA TYR A 114 0.96 -6.70 -7.54
C TYR A 114 0.34 -8.10 -7.75
N GLU A 115 1.04 -9.14 -7.30
CA GLU A 115 0.53 -10.52 -7.32
C GLU A 115 -0.74 -10.61 -6.45
N GLU A 116 -0.73 -9.99 -5.28
CA GLU A 116 -1.88 -9.94 -4.37
C GLU A 116 -3.06 -9.15 -4.93
N ALA A 117 -2.81 -7.97 -5.49
CA ALA A 117 -3.83 -7.16 -6.16
C ALA A 117 -4.51 -7.94 -7.29
N THR A 118 -3.71 -8.66 -8.08
CA THR A 118 -4.22 -9.50 -9.17
C THR A 118 -5.10 -10.63 -8.63
N TYR A 119 -4.71 -11.24 -7.51
CA TYR A 119 -5.50 -12.27 -6.83
C TYR A 119 -6.86 -11.72 -6.34
N ILE A 120 -6.88 -10.54 -5.74
CA ILE A 120 -8.11 -9.85 -5.30
C ILE A 120 -9.02 -9.52 -6.51
N VAL A 121 -8.45 -9.07 -7.62
CA VAL A 121 -9.20 -8.76 -8.86
C VAL A 121 -9.86 -10.00 -9.46
N TYR A 122 -9.25 -11.18 -9.33
CA TYR A 122 -9.84 -12.45 -9.77
C TYR A 122 -10.96 -12.96 -8.87
N HIS A 123 -11.08 -12.44 -7.66
CA HIS A 123 -12.15 -12.75 -6.71
C HIS A 123 -13.10 -11.55 -6.55
N ASP A 124 -13.41 -10.93 -7.69
CA ASP A 124 -14.42 -9.88 -7.82
C ASP A 124 -14.30 -8.71 -6.86
N LEU A 125 -13.05 -8.35 -6.51
CA LEU A 125 -12.76 -7.18 -5.69
C LEU A 125 -13.37 -7.27 -4.28
N ALA A 126 -13.58 -8.48 -3.76
CA ALA A 126 -14.13 -8.70 -2.42
C ALA A 126 -13.32 -8.04 -1.29
N LEU A 127 -12.05 -7.69 -1.55
CA LEU A 127 -11.18 -6.90 -0.67
C LEU A 127 -10.81 -5.56 -1.33
N ALA A 128 -11.82 -4.78 -1.76
CA ALA A 128 -11.63 -3.51 -2.45
C ALA A 128 -10.83 -2.48 -1.63
N ASP A 129 -11.04 -2.43 -0.31
CA ASP A 129 -10.27 -1.57 0.61
C ASP A 129 -8.76 -1.85 0.52
N LEU A 130 -8.36 -3.12 0.69
CA LEU A 130 -6.97 -3.53 0.53
C LEU A 130 -6.43 -3.28 -0.89
N LEU A 131 -7.25 -3.47 -1.94
CA LEU A 131 -6.83 -3.19 -3.30
C LEU A 131 -6.59 -1.69 -3.53
N PHE A 132 -7.43 -0.81 -2.97
CA PHE A 132 -7.17 0.63 -2.99
C PHE A 132 -5.87 0.96 -2.26
N GLU A 133 -5.60 0.31 -1.12
CA GLU A 133 -4.35 0.49 -0.39
C GLU A 133 -3.14 0.10 -1.22
N ILE A 134 -3.15 -1.10 -1.79
CA ILE A 134 -2.06 -1.60 -2.65
C ILE A 134 -1.79 -0.63 -3.81
N ILE A 135 -2.84 -0.17 -4.51
CA ILE A 135 -2.70 0.77 -5.62
C ILE A 135 -2.14 2.10 -5.10
N CYS A 136 -2.70 2.65 -4.02
CA CYS A 136 -2.26 3.88 -3.40
C CYS A 136 -0.76 3.86 -3.09
N VAL A 137 -0.30 2.85 -2.33
CA VAL A 137 1.06 2.82 -1.81
C VAL A 137 2.09 2.53 -2.92
N CYS A 138 1.80 1.60 -3.82
CA CYS A 138 2.76 1.24 -4.87
C CYS A 138 2.75 2.22 -6.06
N ALA A 139 1.60 2.76 -6.46
CA ALA A 139 1.59 3.80 -7.49
C ALA A 139 2.24 5.10 -7.00
N SER A 140 2.11 5.42 -5.71
CA SER A 140 2.84 6.54 -5.10
C SER A 140 4.35 6.29 -5.03
N ALA A 141 4.78 5.02 -4.94
CA ALA A 141 6.17 4.61 -5.10
C ALA A 141 6.66 4.55 -6.57
N GLY A 142 5.91 5.12 -7.52
CA GLY A 142 6.28 5.20 -8.93
C GLY A 142 6.00 3.93 -9.74
N LYS A 143 5.22 2.99 -9.21
CA LYS A 143 4.88 1.74 -9.90
C LYS A 143 3.64 1.91 -10.76
N ALA A 144 3.80 2.49 -11.95
CA ALA A 144 2.71 2.80 -12.87
C ALA A 144 1.87 1.57 -13.28
N GLN A 145 2.40 0.35 -13.18
CA GLN A 145 1.65 -0.87 -13.49
C GLN A 145 0.40 -1.08 -12.61
N PHE A 146 0.31 -0.43 -11.45
CA PHE A 146 -0.89 -0.47 -10.60
C PHE A 146 -2.02 0.42 -11.11
N LEU A 147 -1.73 1.36 -12.02
CA LEU A 147 -2.69 2.31 -12.59
C LEU A 147 -3.45 1.70 -13.78
N ARG A 148 -3.83 0.41 -13.68
CA ARG A 148 -4.53 -0.29 -14.75
C ARG A 148 -5.94 0.26 -14.87
N ARG A 149 -6.28 0.76 -16.06
CA ARG A 149 -7.63 1.28 -16.36
C ARG A 149 -8.74 0.30 -15.98
N THR A 150 -8.57 -0.99 -16.26
CA THR A 150 -9.57 -2.01 -15.94
C THR A 150 -9.79 -2.21 -14.45
N TRP A 151 -8.75 -2.07 -13.62
CA TRP A 151 -8.86 -2.16 -12.17
C TRP A 151 -9.56 -0.92 -11.62
N LEU A 152 -9.07 0.27 -11.99
CA LEU A 152 -9.62 1.55 -11.56
C LEU A 152 -11.10 1.71 -11.95
N LEU A 153 -11.48 1.36 -13.19
CA LEU A 153 -12.89 1.45 -13.61
C LEU A 153 -13.82 0.52 -12.82
N ARG A 154 -13.38 -0.71 -12.49
CA ARG A 154 -14.19 -1.60 -11.65
C ARG A 154 -14.30 -1.09 -10.22
N LEU A 155 -13.22 -0.49 -9.70
CA LEU A 155 -13.20 0.09 -8.36
C LEU A 155 -14.10 1.33 -8.21
N LEU A 156 -14.43 2.04 -9.29
CA LEU A 156 -15.42 3.14 -9.24
C LEU A 156 -16.81 2.66 -8.84
N ALA A 157 -17.13 1.37 -9.01
CA ALA A 157 -18.40 0.81 -8.55
C ALA A 157 -18.57 0.87 -7.02
N PHE A 158 -17.48 1.08 -6.27
CA PHE A 158 -17.50 1.25 -4.82
C PHE A 158 -17.70 2.71 -4.38
N GLN A 159 -17.81 3.65 -5.33
CA GLN A 159 -18.08 5.05 -5.04
C GLN A 159 -19.58 5.30 -4.86
N TYR A 160 -19.96 5.93 -3.76
CA TYR A 160 -21.32 6.42 -3.52
C TYR A 160 -21.53 7.79 -4.17
N VAL A 161 -22.80 8.20 -4.30
CA VAL A 161 -23.20 9.46 -4.97
C VAL A 161 -22.65 10.72 -4.32
N ASP A 162 -22.27 10.64 -3.04
CA ASP A 162 -21.64 11.71 -2.27
C ASP A 162 -20.11 11.71 -2.37
N GLY A 163 -19.55 10.74 -3.10
CA GLY A 163 -18.11 10.59 -3.32
C GLY A 163 -17.41 9.72 -2.28
N CYS A 164 -18.10 9.20 -1.27
CA CYS A 164 -17.52 8.24 -0.32
C CYS A 164 -17.17 6.92 -1.04
N PHE A 165 -16.16 6.20 -0.54
CA PHE A 165 -15.87 4.82 -0.95
C PHE A 165 -16.01 3.85 0.23
N GLY A 166 -16.47 2.63 -0.06
CA GLY A 166 -16.70 1.60 0.95
C GLY A 166 -18.04 1.75 1.66
N TYR A 167 -18.20 1.11 2.82
CA TYR A 167 -19.45 1.20 3.59
C TYR A 167 -19.76 2.66 3.96
N TYR A 168 -20.91 3.16 3.53
CA TYR A 168 -21.45 4.45 3.91
C TYR A 168 -22.48 4.26 5.01
N ASP A 169 -22.24 4.87 6.17
CA ASP A 169 -23.23 4.90 7.24
C ASP A 169 -24.27 5.97 6.93
N VAL A 170 -25.46 5.52 6.51
CA VAL A 170 -26.58 6.38 6.12
C VAL A 170 -27.14 7.16 7.31
N GLU A 171 -27.08 6.61 8.51
CA GLU A 171 -27.63 7.25 9.72
C GLU A 171 -26.73 8.38 10.20
N THR A 172 -25.41 8.14 10.22
CA THR A 172 -24.44 9.15 10.66
C THR A 172 -23.93 10.04 9.52
N LYS A 173 -24.24 9.69 8.27
CA LYS A 173 -23.72 10.32 7.04
C LYS A 173 -22.19 10.36 7.01
N LEU A 174 -21.55 9.34 7.56
CA LEU A 174 -20.10 9.24 7.63
C LEU A 174 -19.59 8.30 6.55
N CYS A 175 -18.64 8.79 5.74
CA CYS A 175 -17.84 7.94 4.88
C CYS A 175 -16.99 6.99 5.73
N ASN A 176 -16.71 5.79 5.22
CA ASN A 176 -15.52 5.05 5.64
C ASN A 176 -14.28 5.89 5.28
N SER A 177 -13.69 6.54 6.29
CA SER A 177 -12.58 7.48 6.10
C SER A 177 -11.33 6.80 5.55
N HIS A 178 -11.06 5.56 5.97
CA HIS A 178 -9.92 4.78 5.49
C HIS A 178 -10.06 4.47 4.00
N THR A 179 -11.12 3.76 3.61
CA THR A 179 -11.33 3.38 2.22
C THR A 179 -11.46 4.60 1.30
N THR A 180 -12.14 5.66 1.76
CA THR A 180 -12.28 6.91 1.00
C THR A 180 -10.93 7.61 0.79
N ALA A 181 -10.08 7.67 1.81
CA ALA A 181 -8.75 8.25 1.69
C ALA A 181 -7.87 7.43 0.72
N LEU A 182 -7.89 6.11 0.82
CA LEU A 182 -7.15 5.22 -0.07
C LEU A 182 -7.61 5.33 -1.52
N ALA A 183 -8.92 5.34 -1.76
CA ALA A 183 -9.48 5.53 -3.10
C ALA A 183 -9.06 6.89 -3.67
N SER A 184 -9.22 7.96 -2.90
CA SER A 184 -8.80 9.32 -3.30
C SER A 184 -7.32 9.36 -3.69
N ALA A 185 -6.45 8.75 -2.89
CA ALA A 185 -5.01 8.68 -3.16
C ALA A 185 -4.70 7.83 -4.41
N ALA A 186 -5.35 6.68 -4.59
CA ALA A 186 -5.19 5.82 -5.75
C ALA A 186 -5.58 6.53 -7.07
N TYR A 187 -6.74 7.21 -7.10
CA TYR A 187 -7.14 8.00 -8.27
C TYR A 187 -6.27 9.23 -8.47
N SER A 188 -5.83 9.89 -7.40
CA SER A 188 -4.89 11.01 -7.49
C SER A 188 -3.55 10.57 -8.11
N ALA A 189 -3.06 9.37 -7.77
CA ALA A 189 -1.87 8.81 -8.41
C ALA A 189 -2.08 8.57 -9.91
N ALA A 190 -3.27 8.11 -10.32
CA ALA A 190 -3.63 7.95 -11.72
C ALA A 190 -3.66 9.30 -12.47
N VAL A 191 -4.31 10.31 -11.89
CA VAL A 191 -4.37 11.66 -12.46
C VAL A 191 -2.97 12.26 -12.58
N ARG A 192 -2.16 12.17 -11.51
CA ARG A 192 -0.77 12.63 -11.52
C ARG A 192 0.03 11.99 -12.66
N TYR A 193 -0.06 10.67 -12.82
CA TYR A 193 0.61 9.95 -13.90
C TYR A 193 0.15 10.44 -15.28
N ILE A 194 -1.15 10.61 -15.50
CA ILE A 194 -1.68 11.12 -16.77
C ILE A 194 -1.13 12.52 -17.07
N VAL A 195 -1.14 13.40 -16.08
CA VAL A 195 -0.62 14.76 -16.25
C VAL A 195 0.88 14.73 -16.56
N GLN A 196 1.68 13.98 -15.79
CA GLN A 196 3.14 13.94 -15.96
C GLN A 196 3.60 13.34 -17.29
N GLU A 197 2.89 12.35 -17.81
CA GLU A 197 3.31 11.63 -19.01
C GLU A 197 2.76 12.21 -20.31
N PHE A 198 1.63 12.94 -20.25
CA PHE A 198 0.91 13.37 -21.45
C PHE A 198 0.72 14.90 -21.59
N TYR A 199 1.07 15.70 -20.58
CA TYR A 199 0.92 17.16 -20.60
C TYR A 199 2.19 17.86 -20.08
#